data_AF-A0A265Q9M1-F1
#
_entry.id   AF-A0A265Q9M1-F1
#
_cell.length_a   1.000
_cell.length_b   1.000
_cell.length_c   1.000
_cell.angle_alpha   90.00
_cell.angle_beta   90.00
_cell.angle_gamma   90.00
#
_symmetry.space_group_name_H-M   'P 1'
#
loop_
_entity.id
_entity.type
_entity.pdbx_description
1 polymer ?
#
loop_
_entity_poly.entity_id
_entity_poly.type
_entity_poly.pdbx_seq_one_letter_code
_entity_poly.pdbx_strand_id
1 'polypeptide(L)' 'MKYGKIIGKGNTATAYELEEDKVLKLFNQGYPKESVEKEFNNARVISNMGFIKPKAHEIVFWKSE' A
#
# COMPACT_ATOMS: atom_id res chain seq x y z
N MET A 1 10.59 3.02 9.89
CA MET A 1 9.61 1.95 9.63
C MET A 1 10.37 0.67 9.37
N LYS A 2 10.13 -0.40 10.12
CA LYS A 2 10.72 -1.71 9.86
C LYS A 2 9.65 -2.57 9.19
N TYR A 3 9.90 -3.00 7.96
CA TYR A 3 9.03 -3.95 7.27
C TYR A 3 9.72 -5.30 7.20
N GLY A 4 8.92 -6.35 7.19
CA GLY A 4 9.35 -7.74 7.18
C GLY A 4 9.56 -8.28 5.77
N LYS A 5 9.26 -9.56 5.62
CA LYS A 5 9.43 -10.30 4.35
C LYS A 5 8.47 -9.79 3.28
N ILE A 6 8.84 -10.06 2.03
CA ILE A 6 7.91 -9.93 0.89
C ILE A 6 6.82 -10.98 1.03
N ILE A 7 5.57 -10.55 1.01
CA ILE A 7 4.39 -11.42 1.04
C ILE A 7 3.70 -11.49 -0.32
N GLY A 8 4.06 -10.61 -1.26
CA GLY A 8 3.58 -10.65 -2.63
C GLY A 8 4.33 -9.69 -3.53
N LYS A 9 4.56 -10.08 -4.79
CA LYS A 9 5.18 -9.23 -5.81
C LYS A 9 4.23 -9.12 -7.00
N GLY A 10 3.85 -7.91 -7.34
CA GLY A 10 3.02 -7.60 -8.50
C GLY A 10 3.79 -6.82 -9.56
N ASN A 11 3.11 -6.56 -10.67
CA ASN A 11 3.68 -5.80 -11.79
C ASN A 11 3.97 -4.33 -11.43
N THR A 12 3.21 -3.75 -10.50
CA THR A 12 3.28 -2.32 -10.15
C THR A 12 3.87 -2.06 -8.77
N ALA A 13 3.83 -3.04 -7.86
CA ALA A 13 4.22 -2.87 -6.47
C ALA A 13 4.62 -4.20 -5.83
N THR A 14 5.42 -4.10 -4.78
CA THR A 14 5.74 -5.22 -3.87
C THR A 14 5.06 -4.99 -2.52
N ALA A 15 4.43 -6.03 -2.00
CA ALA A 15 3.80 -6.04 -0.68
C ALA A 15 4.73 -6.69 0.34
N TYR A 16 4.91 -6.02 1.47
CA TYR A 16 5.74 -6.45 2.60
C TYR A 16 4.86 -6.61 3.83
N GLU A 17 5.21 -7.57 4.67
CA GLU A 17 4.65 -7.69 6.01
C GLU A 17 5.02 -6.45 6.83
N LEU A 18 4.06 -5.90 7.54
CA LEU A 18 4.27 -4.88 8.56
C LEU A 18 3.74 -5.42 9.89
N GLU A 19 4.27 -4.92 11.00
CA GLU A 19 3.75 -5.25 12.33
C GLU A 19 2.25 -4.87 12.46
N GLU A 20 1.57 -5.47 13.45
CA GLU A 20 0.15 -5.20 13.78
C GLU A 20 -0.85 -5.58 12.68
N ASP A 21 -0.65 -6.73 12.00
CA ASP A 21 -1.53 -7.23 10.93
C ASP A 21 -1.71 -6.24 9.76
N LYS A 22 -0.68 -5.44 9.49
CA LYS A 22 -0.65 -4.47 8.40
C LYS A 22 0.21 -4.96 7.25
N VAL A 23 -0.01 -4.33 6.09
CA VAL A 23 0.77 -4.58 4.88
C VAL A 23 1.33 -3.26 4.37
N LEU A 24 2.62 -3.25 4.09
CA LEU A 24 3.27 -2.14 3.38
C LEU A 24 3.31 -2.47 1.88
N LYS A 25 2.63 -1.65 1.07
CA LYS A 25 2.68 -1.76 -0.40
C LYS A 25 3.59 -0.66 -0.95
N LEU A 26 4.77 -1.05 -1.46
CA LEU A 26 5.70 -0.14 -2.12
C LEU A 26 5.58 -0.27 -3.64
N PHE A 27 5.23 0.82 -4.30
CA PHE A 27 5.17 0.89 -5.75
C PHE A 27 6.57 0.94 -6.36
N ASN A 28 6.71 0.38 -7.56
CA ASN A 28 7.97 0.38 -8.29
C ASN A 28 8.42 1.82 -8.57
N GLN A 29 9.74 2.04 -8.57
CA GLN A 29 10.30 3.35 -8.87
C GLN A 29 9.82 3.85 -10.24
N GLY A 30 9.42 5.13 -10.31
CA GLY A 30 8.84 5.73 -11.52
C GLY A 30 7.35 5.47 -11.71
N TYR A 31 6.69 4.70 -10.85
CA TYR A 31 5.24 4.54 -10.90
C TYR A 31 4.54 5.89 -10.61
N PRO A 32 3.50 6.28 -11.39
CA PRO A 32 2.92 7.62 -11.27
C PRO A 32 2.31 7.88 -9.90
N LYS A 33 2.73 8.99 -9.25
CA LYS A 33 2.21 9.40 -7.93
C LYS A 33 0.69 9.55 -7.94
N GLU A 34 0.14 10.14 -8.99
CA GLU A 34 -1.31 10.31 -9.18
C GLU A 34 -2.06 8.97 -9.19
N SER A 35 -1.45 7.92 -9.73
CA SER A 35 -2.02 6.57 -9.72
C SER A 35 -2.03 5.98 -8.31
N VAL A 36 -0.97 6.20 -7.53
CA VAL A 36 -0.90 5.81 -6.11
C VAL A 36 -1.96 6.54 -5.28
N GLU A 37 -2.09 7.86 -5.46
CA GLU A 37 -3.08 8.68 -4.76
C GLU A 37 -4.52 8.29 -5.12
N LYS A 38 -4.78 7.99 -6.40
CA LYS A 38 -6.09 7.50 -6.86
C LYS A 38 -6.43 6.15 -6.23
N GLU A 39 -5.50 5.21 -6.18
CA GLU A 39 -5.72 3.91 -5.55
C GLU A 39 -6.02 4.06 -4.04
N PHE A 40 -5.22 4.87 -3.34
CA PHE A 40 -5.43 5.19 -1.92
C PHE A 40 -6.81 5.81 -1.64
N ASN A 41 -7.20 6.80 -2.45
CA ASN A 41 -8.49 7.47 -2.30
C ASN A 41 -9.66 6.53 -2.57
N ASN A 42 -9.58 5.70 -3.61
CA ASN A 42 -10.60 4.69 -3.89
C ASN A 42 -10.78 3.74 -2.70
N ALA A 43 -9.67 3.21 -2.16
CA ALA A 43 -9.69 2.33 -1.00
C ALA A 43 -10.31 3.00 0.25
N ARG A 44 -10.03 4.29 0.48
CA ARG A 44 -10.67 5.06 1.55
C ARG A 44 -12.17 5.28 1.32
N VAL A 45 -12.59 5.62 0.10
CA VAL A 45 -14.02 5.85 -0.21
C VAL A 45 -14.82 4.58 0.03
N ILE A 46 -14.31 3.42 -0.41
CA ILE A 46 -15.02 2.16 -0.22
C ILE A 46 -14.92 1.64 1.21
N SER A 47 -14.01 2.16 2.05
CA SER A 47 -13.71 1.66 3.41
C SER A 47 -14.93 1.55 4.34
N ASN A 48 -15.93 2.41 4.14
CA ASN A 48 -17.16 2.44 4.95
C ASN A 48 -18.29 1.54 4.42
N MET A 49 -18.09 0.82 3.32
CA MET A 49 -19.10 -0.10 2.78
C MET A 49 -19.25 -1.36 3.64
N GLY A 50 -20.40 -2.04 3.60
CA GLY A 50 -20.72 -3.19 4.46
C GLY A 50 -20.10 -4.55 4.06
N PHE A 51 -18.85 -4.58 3.59
CA PHE A 51 -18.15 -5.81 3.20
C PHE A 51 -16.68 -5.84 3.62
N ILE A 52 -16.10 -7.04 3.73
CA ILE A 52 -14.70 -7.26 4.13
C ILE A 52 -13.77 -6.75 3.02
N LYS A 53 -12.80 -5.91 3.39
CA LYS A 53 -11.83 -5.31 2.47
C LYS A 53 -10.63 -4.78 3.24
N PRO A 54 -9.46 -4.65 2.59
CA PRO A 54 -8.33 -3.94 3.18
C PRO A 54 -8.64 -2.47 3.43
N LYS A 55 -8.18 -1.93 4.56
CA LYS A 55 -8.24 -0.48 4.85
C LYS A 55 -6.92 0.18 4.45
N ALA A 56 -7.00 1.24 3.67
CA ALA A 56 -5.85 2.11 3.42
C ALA A 56 -5.67 3.08 4.60
N HIS A 57 -4.53 2.98 5.28
CA HIS A 57 -4.24 3.78 6.48
C HIS A 57 -3.60 5.13 6.12
N GLU A 58 -2.47 5.10 5.41
CA GLU A 58 -1.70 6.28 5.05
C GLU A 58 -0.89 6.05 3.76
N ILE A 59 -0.45 7.14 3.14
CA ILE A 59 0.56 7.11 2.07
C ILE A 59 1.92 7.38 2.72
N VAL A 60 2.89 6.51 2.45
CA VAL A 60 4.27 6.69 2.89
C VAL A 60 5.20 6.91 1.69
N PHE A 61 6.27 7.67 1.91
CA PHE A 61 7.34 7.84 0.93
C PHE A 61 8.58 7.13 1.45
N TRP A 62 9.08 6.17 0.68
CA TRP A 62 10.34 5.52 0.96
C TRP A 62 11.46 6.22 0.19
N LYS A 63 12.46 6.73 0.91
CA LYS A 63 13.73 7.12 0.31
C LYS A 63 14.72 5.97 0.55
N SER A 64 15.23 5.37 -0.52
CA SER A 64 16.46 4.59 -0.43
C SER A 64 17.61 5.58 -0.29
N GLU A 65 18.38 5.47 0.78
CA GLU A 65 19.69 6.13 0.90
C GLU A 65 20.70 5.53 -0.08
#